data_AF-A0A2B7WF16-F1
#
_entry.id   AF-A0A2B7WF16-F1
#
_cell.length_a   1.000
_cell.length_b   1.000
_cell.length_c   1.000
_cell.angle_alpha   90.00
_cell.angle_beta   90.00
_cell.angle_gamma   90.00
#
_symmetry.space_group_name_H-M   'P 1'
#
loop_
_entity.id
_entity.type
_entity.pdbx_description
1 polymer ?
#
loop_
_entity_poly.entity_id
_entity_poly.type
_entity_poly.pdbx_seq_one_letter_code
_entity_poly.pdbx_strand_id
1 'polypeptide(L)'
;MSLTSNNAQLLENYAGLQKLRMNKLQNLINKFEKYEVSGHFNALPSLSKIVKHWHNNSQIITTLKQLEYSAIEWYKLNKTQSGFECLHIALACCQGQNFYINGKYLSLLLDWVFYGPDVTLILGNKDYVHVQKTVKEMIDWLFSVSGVEQEG
;
A
#
# COMPACT_ATOMS: atom_id res chain seq x y z
N MET A 1 13.84 22.69 18.54
CA MET A 1 12.71 22.44 17.60
C MET A 1 11.97 21.20 18.04
N SER A 2 10.63 21.18 17.98
CA SER A 2 9.84 20.01 18.34
C SER A 2 9.77 19.01 17.18
N LEU A 3 9.70 17.71 17.49
CA LEU A 3 9.48 16.64 16.50
C LEU A 3 8.23 16.90 15.64
N THR A 4 7.20 17.49 16.23
CA THR A 4 5.96 17.88 15.55
C THR A 4 6.19 18.92 14.44
N SER A 5 7.07 19.90 14.68
CA SER A 5 7.40 20.93 13.70
C SER A 5 8.16 20.37 12.50
N ASN A 6 9.08 19.43 12.72
CA ASN A 6 9.86 18.82 11.64
C ASN A 6 9.01 17.89 10.78
N ASN A 7 8.12 17.11 11.40
CA ASN A 7 7.21 16.24 10.66
C ASN A 7 6.21 17.03 9.80
N ALA A 8 5.78 18.22 10.25
CA ALA A 8 4.90 19.09 9.44
C ALA A 8 5.57 19.51 8.13
N GLN A 9 6.84 19.93 8.18
CA GLN A 9 7.61 20.30 6.98
C GLN A 9 7.85 19.10 6.05
N LEU A 10 8.16 17.93 6.62
CA LEU A 10 8.33 16.70 5.84
C LEU A 10 7.02 16.28 5.15
N LEU A 11 5.88 16.42 5.83
CA LEU A 11 4.57 16.15 5.24
C LEU A 11 4.24 17.13 4.11
N GLU A 12 4.56 18.41 4.27
CA GLU A 12 4.35 19.41 3.23
C GLU A 12 5.10 19.05 1.94
N ASN A 13 6.34 18.60 2.06
CA ASN A 13 7.14 18.15 0.91
C ASN A 13 6.51 16.95 0.17
N TYR A 14 5.75 16.11 0.88
CA TYR A 14 5.18 14.86 0.35
C TYR A 14 3.67 14.90 0.10
N ALA A 15 2.97 15.97 0.49
CA ALA A 15 1.51 16.08 0.37
C ALA A 15 1.04 15.93 -1.09
N GLY A 16 1.82 16.48 -2.04
CA GLY A 16 1.55 16.33 -3.47
C GLY A 16 1.61 14.87 -3.94
N LEU A 17 2.60 14.11 -3.47
CA LEU A 17 2.76 12.69 -3.80
C LEU A 17 1.67 11.83 -3.18
N GLN A 18 1.30 12.10 -1.92
CA GLN A 18 0.19 11.43 -1.26
C GLN A 18 -1.12 11.62 -2.05
N LYS A 19 -1.44 12.87 -2.39
CA LYS A 19 -2.62 13.20 -3.20
C LYS A 19 -2.59 12.50 -4.56
N LEU A 20 -1.43 12.48 -5.22
CA LEU A 20 -1.27 11.81 -6.51
C LEU A 20 -1.58 10.30 -6.42
N ARG A 21 -1.07 9.60 -5.40
CA ARG A 21 -1.28 8.16 -5.24
C ARG A 21 -2.73 7.80 -4.90
N MET A 22 -3.32 8.55 -3.97
CA MET A 22 -4.73 8.39 -3.61
C MET A 22 -5.63 8.62 -4.83
N ASN A 23 -5.35 9.66 -5.62
CA ASN A 23 -6.08 9.93 -6.86
C ASN A 23 -5.90 8.81 -7.90
N LYS A 24 -4.69 8.25 -8.04
CA LYS A 24 -4.46 7.12 -8.95
C LYS A 24 -5.30 5.89 -8.57
N LEU A 25 -5.32 5.52 -7.29
CA LEU A 25 -6.13 4.40 -6.80
C LEU A 25 -7.63 4.68 -6.90
N GLN A 26 -8.08 5.92 -6.65
CA GLN A 26 -9.49 6.28 -6.81
C GLN A 26 -9.91 6.31 -8.29
N ASN A 27 -9.04 6.77 -9.19
CA ASN A 27 -9.30 6.75 -10.63
C ASN A 27 -9.42 5.32 -11.16
N LEU A 28 -8.59 4.40 -10.65
CA LEU A 28 -8.70 2.97 -10.95
C LEU A 28 -10.10 2.43 -10.63
N ILE A 29 -10.62 2.78 -9.46
CA ILE A 29 -11.97 2.40 -9.04
C ILE A 29 -13.02 3.01 -9.97
N ASN A 30 -12.94 4.33 -10.21
CA ASN A 30 -13.99 5.07 -10.90
C ASN A 30 -14.10 4.71 -12.39
N LYS A 31 -12.99 4.42 -13.05
CA LYS A 31 -12.95 4.28 -14.51
C LYS A 31 -12.80 2.85 -15.00
N PHE A 32 -12.68 1.87 -14.10
CA PHE A 32 -12.36 0.47 -14.44
C PHE A 32 -11.16 0.36 -15.42
N GLU A 33 -10.24 1.33 -15.39
CA GLU A 33 -9.30 1.59 -16.49
C GLU A 33 -8.60 0.27 -16.88
N LYS A 34 -8.70 -0.14 -18.15
CA LYS A 34 -7.78 -1.12 -18.74
C LYS A 34 -6.47 -0.37 -18.91
N TYR A 35 -5.59 -0.43 -17.91
CA TYR A 35 -4.22 0.04 -18.10
C TYR A 35 -3.48 -0.94 -19.01
N GLU A 36 -3.32 -0.54 -20.27
CA GLU A 36 -2.38 -1.15 -21.20
C GLU A 36 -1.04 -0.38 -21.17
N VAL A 37 -0.03 -1.06 -20.62
CA VAL A 37 1.39 -1.08 -21.00
C VAL A 37 2.39 -0.02 -20.45
N SER A 38 3.52 -0.61 -20.03
CA SER A 38 4.93 -0.19 -19.81
C SER A 38 5.28 1.04 -18.98
N GLY A 39 6.12 0.77 -17.96
CA GLY A 39 6.81 1.79 -17.16
C GLY A 39 6.55 1.64 -15.67
N HIS A 40 7.31 0.73 -15.04
CA HIS A 40 7.57 0.67 -13.59
C HIS A 40 6.37 0.95 -12.66
N PHE A 41 5.31 0.15 -12.79
CA PHE A 41 4.25 0.01 -11.77
C PHE A 41 3.63 -1.39 -11.87
N ASN A 42 4.35 -2.47 -11.51
CA ASN A 42 3.80 -3.83 -11.57
C ASN A 42 2.51 -4.03 -10.74
N ALA A 43 2.25 -3.16 -9.76
CA ALA A 43 1.05 -3.17 -8.92
C ALA A 43 -0.25 -2.76 -9.65
N LEU A 44 -0.22 -1.72 -10.49
CA LEU A 44 -1.44 -1.12 -11.06
C LEU A 44 -2.14 -2.02 -12.11
N PRO A 45 -1.41 -2.72 -13.01
CA PRO A 45 -2.03 -3.70 -13.91
C PRO A 45 -2.73 -4.83 -13.16
N SER A 46 -2.13 -5.34 -12.07
CA SER A 46 -2.75 -6.38 -11.25
C SER A 46 -4.01 -5.87 -10.53
N LEU A 47 -3.97 -4.67 -9.95
CA LEU A 47 -5.16 -4.03 -9.36
C LEU A 47 -6.28 -3.84 -10.38
N SER A 48 -5.96 -3.49 -11.62
CA SER A 48 -6.94 -3.38 -12.70
C SER A 48 -7.64 -4.70 -13.01
N LYS A 49 -6.96 -5.83 -12.84
CA LYS A 49 -7.56 -7.17 -12.99
C LYS A 49 -8.49 -7.48 -11.82
N ILE A 50 -8.07 -7.17 -10.60
CA ILE A 50 -8.85 -7.36 -9.37
C ILE A 50 -10.15 -6.57 -9.44
N VAL A 51 -10.09 -5.27 -9.75
CA VAL A 51 -11.28 -4.41 -9.87
C VAL A 51 -12.26 -4.94 -10.92
N LYS A 52 -11.75 -5.39 -12.08
CA LYS A 52 -12.58 -6.00 -13.14
C LYS A 52 -13.23 -7.31 -12.71
N HIS A 53 -12.51 -8.16 -12.00
CA HIS A 53 -13.04 -9.42 -11.48
C HIS A 53 -14.26 -9.18 -10.59
N TRP A 54 -14.15 -8.28 -9.62
CA TRP A 54 -15.26 -7.97 -8.70
C TRP A 54 -16.44 -7.31 -9.41
N HIS A 55 -16.17 -6.37 -10.33
CA HIS A 55 -17.21 -5.77 -11.16
C HIS A 55 -18.01 -6.80 -11.96
N ASN A 56 -17.33 -7.75 -12.62
CA ASN A 56 -17.98 -8.80 -13.41
C ASN A 56 -18.82 -9.75 -12.54
N ASN A 57 -18.48 -9.87 -11.24
CA ASN A 57 -19.25 -10.61 -10.25
C ASN A 57 -20.30 -9.75 -9.52
N SER A 58 -20.70 -8.62 -10.12
CA SER A 58 -21.70 -7.69 -9.56
C SER A 58 -21.33 -7.08 -8.19
N GLN A 59 -20.05 -7.06 -7.84
CA GLN A 59 -19.53 -6.39 -6.64
C GLN A 59 -18.79 -5.12 -7.04
N ILE A 60 -19.44 -3.97 -6.82
CA ILE A 60 -18.89 -2.66 -7.17
C ILE A 60 -17.99 -2.17 -6.03
N ILE A 61 -16.71 -2.00 -6.33
CA ILE A 61 -15.77 -1.29 -5.46
C ILE A 61 -15.99 0.21 -5.68
N THR A 62 -16.15 0.98 -4.61
CA THR A 62 -16.37 2.44 -4.69
C THR A 62 -15.39 3.24 -3.83
N THR A 63 -14.70 2.58 -2.89
CA THR A 63 -13.78 3.21 -1.94
C THR A 63 -12.44 2.48 -1.90
N LEU A 64 -11.39 3.19 -1.47
CA LEU A 64 -10.07 2.60 -1.28
C LEU A 64 -10.04 1.49 -0.22
N LYS A 65 -10.86 1.61 0.83
CA LYS A 65 -11.01 0.56 1.85
C LYS A 65 -11.62 -0.71 1.25
N GLN A 66 -12.61 -0.58 0.37
CA GLN A 66 -13.14 -1.72 -0.36
C GLN A 66 -12.11 -2.29 -1.33
N LEU A 67 -11.32 -1.45 -2.00
CA LEU A 67 -10.25 -1.89 -2.88
C LEU A 67 -9.19 -2.72 -2.13
N GLU A 68 -8.79 -2.28 -0.94
CA GLU A 68 -7.88 -3.01 -0.05
C GLU A 68 -8.45 -4.39 0.32
N TYR A 69 -9.69 -4.43 0.83
CA TYR A 69 -10.37 -5.67 1.19
C TYR A 69 -10.51 -6.62 -0.02
N SER A 70 -11.00 -6.10 -1.15
CA SER A 70 -11.18 -6.85 -2.39
C SER A 70 -9.86 -7.39 -2.95
N ALA A 71 -8.75 -6.68 -2.78
CA ALA A 71 -7.44 -7.17 -3.17
C ALA A 71 -7.01 -8.35 -2.29
N ILE A 72 -7.16 -8.24 -0.97
CA ILE A 72 -6.85 -9.32 -0.02
C ILE A 72 -7.71 -10.56 -0.30
N GLU A 73 -9.01 -10.39 -0.51
CA GLU A 73 -9.93 -11.50 -0.80
C GLU A 73 -9.61 -12.19 -2.14
N TRP A 74 -9.24 -11.43 -3.18
CA TRP A 74 -8.83 -12.01 -4.45
C TRP A 74 -7.65 -12.98 -4.29
N TYR A 75 -6.66 -12.62 -3.47
CA TYR A 75 -5.51 -13.47 -3.20
C TYR A 75 -5.86 -14.74 -2.41
N LYS A 76 -6.73 -14.62 -1.40
CA LYS A 76 -7.26 -15.78 -0.67
C LYS A 76 -7.99 -16.75 -1.59
N LEU A 77 -8.86 -16.25 -2.48
CA LEU A 77 -9.62 -17.05 -3.43
C LEU A 77 -8.72 -17.79 -4.42
N ASN A 78 -7.66 -17.13 -4.90
CA ASN A 78 -6.73 -17.70 -5.87
C ASN A 78 -5.63 -18.56 -5.22
N LYS A 79 -5.59 -18.66 -3.88
CA LYS A 79 -4.55 -19.37 -3.11
C LYS A 79 -3.13 -18.93 -3.50
N THR A 80 -2.98 -17.65 -3.80
CA THR A 80 -1.71 -17.02 -4.17
C THR A 80 -1.26 -16.09 -3.05
N GLN A 81 0.05 -15.86 -2.94
CA GLN A 81 0.57 -14.89 -1.99
C GLN A 81 0.28 -13.47 -2.49
N SER A 82 -0.22 -12.61 -1.60
CA SER A 82 -0.40 -11.18 -1.86
C SER A 82 0.88 -10.58 -2.45
N GLY A 83 0.72 -9.72 -3.46
CA GLY A 83 1.82 -9.14 -4.23
C GLY A 83 1.97 -7.62 -4.05
N PHE A 84 2.72 -7.02 -4.97
CA PHE A 84 3.02 -5.59 -5.02
C PHE A 84 1.77 -4.70 -4.91
N GLU A 85 0.64 -5.14 -5.45
CA GLU A 85 -0.63 -4.41 -5.42
C GLU A 85 -1.18 -4.20 -4.01
N CYS A 86 -1.20 -5.24 -3.18
CA CYS A 86 -1.74 -5.19 -1.83
C CYS A 86 -0.86 -4.26 -0.99
N LEU A 87 0.46 -4.44 -1.11
CA LEU A 87 1.43 -3.59 -0.46
C LEU A 87 1.31 -2.14 -0.93
N HIS A 88 1.08 -1.90 -2.22
CA HIS A 88 0.92 -0.54 -2.75
C HIS A 88 -0.32 0.16 -2.18
N ILE A 89 -1.46 -0.54 -2.09
CA ILE A 89 -2.67 0.02 -1.46
C ILE A 89 -2.42 0.32 0.01
N ALA A 90 -1.90 -0.65 0.77
CA ALA A 90 -1.67 -0.48 2.21
C ALA A 90 -0.71 0.70 2.50
N LEU A 91 0.39 0.79 1.75
CA LEU A 91 1.33 1.91 1.91
C LEU A 91 0.70 3.26 1.53
N ALA A 92 -0.17 3.30 0.51
CA ALA A 92 -0.93 4.51 0.17
C ALA A 92 -1.90 4.93 1.27
N CYS A 93 -2.58 3.97 1.89
CA CYS A 93 -3.44 4.24 3.05
C CYS A 93 -2.64 4.75 4.27
N CYS A 94 -1.41 4.27 4.44
CA CYS A 94 -0.53 4.63 5.57
C CYS A 94 0.35 5.86 5.30
N GLN A 95 0.36 6.43 4.10
CA GLN A 95 1.22 7.58 3.78
C GLN A 95 0.83 8.79 4.63
N GLY A 96 1.83 9.45 5.21
CA GLY A 96 1.64 10.55 6.15
C GLY A 96 1.14 10.12 7.52
N GLN A 97 1.16 8.82 7.85
CA GLN A 97 0.79 8.29 9.16
C GLN A 97 1.98 7.64 9.87
N ASN A 98 1.85 7.49 11.19
CA ASN A 98 2.81 6.73 11.98
C ASN A 98 2.86 5.29 11.46
N PHE A 99 4.06 4.86 11.10
CA PHE A 99 4.31 3.54 10.53
C PHE A 99 4.89 2.61 11.59
N TYR A 100 4.30 1.43 11.69
CA TYR A 100 4.67 0.40 12.64
C TYR A 100 5.02 -0.87 11.88
N ILE A 101 6.08 -1.56 12.32
CA ILE A 101 6.44 -2.89 11.83
C ILE A 101 6.56 -3.80 13.04
N ASN A 102 5.83 -4.92 13.04
CA ASN A 102 5.79 -5.88 14.15
C ASN A 102 5.51 -5.21 15.51
N GLY A 103 4.54 -4.29 15.54
CA GLY A 103 4.17 -3.51 16.73
C GLY A 103 5.17 -2.45 17.17
N LYS A 104 6.35 -2.35 16.52
CA LYS A 104 7.35 -1.34 16.82
C LYS A 104 7.13 -0.11 15.96
N TYR A 105 6.98 1.04 16.60
CA TYR A 105 6.96 2.33 15.93
C TYR A 105 8.30 2.56 15.23
N LEU A 106 8.27 2.84 13.92
CA LEU A 106 9.44 3.23 13.16
C LEU A 106 9.49 4.74 13.00
N SER A 107 8.52 5.30 12.26
CA SER A 107 8.41 6.73 11.98
C SER A 107 7.21 7.04 11.12
N LEU A 108 7.03 8.31 10.77
CA LEU A 108 6.07 8.74 9.76
C LEU A 108 6.42 8.14 8.39
N LEU A 109 5.51 7.43 7.73
CA LEU A 109 5.72 6.98 6.35
C LEU A 109 5.57 8.17 5.40
N LEU A 110 6.65 8.56 4.72
CA LEU A 110 6.63 9.66 3.75
C LEU A 110 6.42 9.15 2.33
N ASP A 111 7.12 8.08 1.97
CA ASP A 111 7.13 7.56 0.60
C ASP A 111 7.60 6.10 0.54
N TRP A 112 7.50 5.48 -0.63
CA TRP A 112 8.12 4.20 -0.94
C TRP A 112 8.40 4.06 -2.44
N VAL A 113 9.43 3.27 -2.75
CA VAL A 113 9.84 2.93 -4.11
C VAL A 113 10.02 1.42 -4.21
N PHE A 114 9.47 0.83 -5.27
CA PHE A 114 9.70 -0.58 -5.60
C PHE A 114 10.92 -0.72 -6.52
N TYR A 115 11.79 -1.67 -6.21
CA TYR A 115 12.94 -2.00 -7.04
C TYR A 115 13.10 -3.52 -7.12
N GLY A 116 12.74 -4.10 -8.26
CA GLY A 116 12.69 -5.57 -8.39
C GLY A 116 11.76 -6.19 -7.33
N PRO A 117 12.22 -7.18 -6.55
CA PRO A 117 11.45 -7.78 -5.45
C PRO A 117 11.41 -6.95 -4.17
N ASP A 118 12.12 -5.81 -4.14
CA ASP A 118 12.30 -5.00 -2.94
C ASP A 118 11.40 -3.77 -2.93
N VAL A 119 11.17 -3.28 -1.72
CA VAL A 119 10.55 -2.00 -1.42
C VAL A 119 11.46 -1.23 -0.47
N THR A 120 11.75 0.01 -0.83
CA THR A 120 12.41 0.97 0.06
C THR A 120 11.36 1.93 0.58
N LEU A 121 11.17 1.97 1.90
CA LEU A 121 10.35 2.96 2.59
C LEU A 121 11.19 4.19 2.88
N ILE A 122 10.62 5.36 2.66
CA ILE A 122 11.17 6.65 3.10
C ILE A 122 10.37 7.08 4.31
N LEU A 123 11.04 7.16 5.45
CA LEU A 123 10.46 7.45 6.75
C LEU A 123 10.98 8.81 7.26
N GLY A 124 10.11 9.57 7.93
CA GLY A 124 10.46 10.84 8.55
C GLY A 124 10.76 10.70 10.04
N ASN A 125 12.02 10.87 10.43
CA ASN A 125 12.49 10.87 11.83
C ASN A 125 13.45 12.03 12.11
N LYS A 126 12.93 13.27 12.18
CA LYS A 126 13.70 14.54 12.12
C LYS A 126 14.42 14.77 10.78
N ASP A 127 15.07 13.74 10.25
CA ASP A 127 15.63 13.63 8.90
C ASP A 127 14.98 12.45 8.14
N TYR A 128 15.43 12.18 6.91
CA TYR A 128 14.99 11.04 6.13
C TYR A 128 15.72 9.75 6.54
N VAL A 129 14.96 8.69 6.77
CA VAL A 129 15.47 7.34 7.01
C VAL A 129 14.95 6.41 5.93
N HIS A 130 15.85 5.60 5.36
CA HIS A 130 15.49 4.59 4.37
C HIS A 130 15.46 3.21 5.01
N VAL A 131 14.38 2.46 4.79
CA VAL A 131 14.25 1.07 5.22
C VAL A 131 13.96 0.21 4.00
N GLN A 132 14.90 -0.66 3.65
CA GLN A 132 14.74 -1.62 2.56
C GLN A 132 14.27 -2.97 3.10
N LYS A 133 13.28 -3.54 2.44
CA LYS A 133 12.73 -4.87 2.68
C LYS A 133 12.32 -5.52 1.39
N THR A 134 12.20 -6.84 1.39
CA THR A 134 11.49 -7.53 0.30
C THR A 134 9.99 -7.23 0.40
N VAL A 135 9.29 -7.25 -0.74
CA VAL A 135 7.82 -7.14 -0.78
C VAL A 135 7.17 -8.23 0.05
N LYS A 136 7.74 -9.45 0.00
CA LYS A 136 7.28 -10.59 0.79
C LYS A 136 7.32 -10.28 2.29
N GLU A 137 8.47 -9.86 2.82
CA GLU A 137 8.59 -9.51 4.24
C GLU A 137 7.61 -8.42 4.65
N MET A 138 7.46 -7.38 3.83
CA MET A 138 6.53 -6.28 4.15
C MET A 138 5.07 -6.71 4.16
N ILE A 139 4.68 -7.60 3.26
CA ILE A 139 3.34 -8.17 3.22
C ILE A 139 3.11 -9.07 4.44
N ASP A 140 4.06 -9.95 4.73
CA ASP A 140 4.01 -10.80 5.90
C ASP A 140 3.90 -9.97 7.18
N TRP A 141 4.46 -8.75 7.23
CA TRP A 141 4.35 -7.86 8.40
C TRP A 141 3.09 -7.02 8.46
N LEU A 142 2.63 -6.47 7.32
CA LEU A 142 1.45 -5.60 7.29
C LEU A 142 0.14 -6.39 7.34
N PHE A 143 0.16 -7.62 6.82
CA PHE A 143 -1.02 -8.47 6.71
C PHE A 143 -0.92 -9.74 7.58
N SER A 144 0.11 -9.88 8.42
CA SER A 144 0.07 -10.86 9.51
C SER A 144 -0.97 -10.46 10.53
N VAL A 145 -2.19 -10.94 10.30
CA VAL A 145 -3.02 -11.38 11.42
C VAL A 145 -2.24 -12.52 12.06
N SER A 146 -1.82 -12.32 13.30
CA SER A 146 -1.42 -13.41 14.18
C SER A 146 -2.52 -14.47 14.19
N GLY A 147 -2.35 -15.51 13.38
CA GLY A 147 -3.03 -16.78 13.52
C GLY A 147 -2.52 -17.50 14.76
N VAL A 148 -2.79 -16.93 15.92
CA VAL A 148 -2.70 -17.60 17.22
C VAL A 148 -4.03 -17.39 17.92
N GLU A 149 -5.08 -17.97 17.36
CA GLU A 149 -6.00 -18.73 18.22
C GLU A 149 -5.34 -20.12 18.35
N GLN A 150 -4.54 -20.28 19.40
CA GLN A 150 -4.32 -21.61 19.97
C GLN A 150 -5.60 -21.95 20.72
N GLU A 151 -6.56 -22.56 20.03
CA GLU A 151 -7.50 -23.47 20.68
C GLU A 151 -6.96 -24.89 20.50
N GLY A 152 -6.69 -25.52 21.65
CA GLY A 152 -6.15 -26.87 21.81
C GLY A 152 -5.72 -27.07 23.26
#